data_AF-A0ABD2Z475-F1
#
_entry.id   AF-A0ABD2Z475-F1
#
_cell.length_a   1.000
_cell.length_b   1.000
_cell.length_c   1.000
_cell.angle_alpha   90.00
_cell.angle_beta   90.00
_cell.angle_gamma   90.00
#
_symmetry.space_group_name_H-M   'P 1'
#
loop_
_entity.id
_entity.type
_entity.pdbx_description
1 polymer ?
#
loop_
_entity_poly.entity_id
_entity_poly.type
_entity_poly.pdbx_seq_one_letter_code
_entity_poly.pdbx_strand_id
1 'polypeptide(L)'
;MGKLLPKIISPEQGGFVQGRVISENILLAQELVDFIDKKTRRGNVILKLDMTKTFDRISWQFLYAILKQFGFSDNWITLVASSLETCWYSVLLNGFQLVFSILLGGEAR
;
A
#
# COMPACT_ATOMS: atom_id res chain seq x y z
N MET A 1 13.32 8.12 0.99
CA MET A 1 11.89 8.00 1.36
C MET A 1 11.53 8.58 2.73
N GLY A 2 12.33 8.40 3.79
CA GLY A 2 11.97 8.85 5.16
C GLY A 2 11.59 10.34 5.32
N LYS A 3 12.15 11.25 4.51
CA LYS A 3 11.77 12.69 4.49
C LYS A 3 10.59 13.02 3.58
N LEU A 4 10.26 12.13 2.64
CA LEU A 4 9.20 12.34 1.65
C LEU A 4 7.86 11.79 2.14
N LEU A 5 7.87 10.59 2.73
CA LEU A 5 6.67 9.90 3.21
C LEU A 5 5.77 10.81 4.08
N PRO A 6 6.28 11.53 5.11
CA PRO A 6 5.45 12.40 5.94
C PRO A 6 4.77 13.56 5.19
N LYS A 7 5.21 13.89 3.96
CA LYS A 7 4.63 14.95 3.14
C LYS A 7 3.50 14.46 2.22
N ILE A 8 3.44 13.15 1.96
CA ILE A 8 2.52 12.56 0.98
C ILE A 8 1.54 11.55 1.61
N ILE A 9 1.78 11.13 2.85
CA ILE A 9 0.87 10.27 3.62
C ILE A 9 0.27 11.06 4.79
N SER A 10 -0.96 10.74 5.17
CA SER A 10 -1.61 11.43 6.29
C SER A 10 -0.97 11.02 7.63
N PRO A 11 -1.01 11.90 8.65
CA PRO A 11 -0.60 11.56 10.02
C PRO A 11 -1.30 10.32 10.58
N GLU A 12 -2.54 10.08 10.17
CA GLU A 12 -3.43 9.02 10.65
C GLU A 12 -3.16 7.65 10.00
N GLN A 13 -2.28 7.56 9.00
CA GLN A 13 -1.93 6.28 8.38
C GLN A 13 -1.03 5.44 9.32
N GLY A 14 -1.60 4.61 10.19
CA GLY A 14 -0.83 3.81 11.15
C GLY A 14 -0.02 2.65 10.57
N GLY A 15 -0.40 2.13 9.38
CA GLY A 15 0.21 0.95 8.77
C GLY A 15 1.34 1.26 7.79
N PHE A 16 2.36 0.39 7.73
CA PHE A 16 3.47 0.45 6.76
C PHE A 16 4.31 1.73 6.83
N VAL A 17 4.34 2.41 7.98
CA VAL A 17 5.16 3.60 8.23
C VAL A 17 6.11 3.31 9.38
N GLN A 18 7.40 3.49 9.16
CA GLN A 18 8.40 3.33 10.22
C GLN A 18 8.12 4.29 11.37
N GLY A 19 8.07 3.76 12.60
CA GLY A 19 7.82 4.53 13.81
C GLY A 19 6.34 4.68 14.19
N ARG A 20 5.40 4.20 13.37
CA ARG A 20 3.99 4.08 13.74
C ARG A 20 3.67 2.65 14.16
N VAL A 21 2.81 2.49 15.14
CA VAL A 21 2.55 1.20 15.79
C VAL A 21 1.10 0.80 15.67
N ILE A 22 0.84 -0.49 15.47
CA ILE A 22 -0.52 -1.02 15.28
C ILE A 22 -1.45 -0.74 16.47
N SER A 23 -0.88 -0.56 17.67
CA SER A 23 -1.64 -0.21 18.89
C SER A 23 -2.34 1.14 18.80
N GLU A 24 -1.85 2.09 17.99
CA GLU A 24 -2.52 3.38 17.76
C GLU A 24 -3.90 3.16 17.11
N ASN A 25 -4.00 2.25 16.14
CA ASN A 25 -5.28 1.93 15.50
C ASN A 25 -6.25 1.22 16.46
N ILE A 26 -5.73 0.43 17.40
CA ILE A 26 -6.56 -0.22 18.44
C ILE A 26 -7.12 0.84 19.38
N LEU A 27 -6.29 1.78 19.83
CA LEU A 27 -6.71 2.90 20.67
C LEU A 27 -7.76 3.76 19.97
N LEU A 28 -7.53 4.14 18.71
CA LEU A 28 -8.51 4.88 17.91
C LEU A 28 -9.84 4.13 17.79
N ALA A 29 -9.82 2.81 17.60
CA ALA A 29 -11.04 2.01 17.55
C ALA A 29 -11.78 2.00 18.90
N GLN A 30 -11.06 1.91 20.01
CA GLN A 30 -11.64 1.99 21.36
C GLN A 30 -12.29 3.35 21.60
N GLU A 31 -11.59 4.44 21.27
CA GLU A 31 -12.14 5.79 21.37
C GLU A 31 -13.41 5.94 20.53
N LEU A 32 -13.39 5.50 19.26
CA LEU A 32 -14.58 5.56 18.39
C LEU A 32 -15.78 4.85 19.01
N VAL A 33 -15.58 3.66 19.61
CA VAL A 33 -16.63 2.93 20.31
C VAL A 33 -17.13 3.71 21.53
N ASP A 34 -16.24 4.28 22.35
CA ASP A 34 -16.63 5.10 23.50
C ASP A 34 -17.41 6.38 23.09
N PHE A 35 -17.15 6.90 21.90
CA PHE A 35 -17.84 8.07 21.36
C PHE A 35 -19.20 7.73 20.73
N ILE A 36 -19.46 6.47 20.36
CA ILE A 36 -20.67 6.10 19.59
C ILE A 36 -21.97 6.43 20.34
N ASP A 37 -21.99 6.25 21.66
CA ASP A 37 -23.17 6.42 22.49
C ASP A 37 -23.38 7.87 22.99
N LYS A 38 -22.43 8.78 22.69
CA LYS A 38 -22.54 10.17 23.13
C LYS A 38 -23.61 10.90 22.32
N LYS A 39 -24.53 11.61 22.99
CA LYS A 39 -25.58 12.39 22.32
C LYS A 39 -24.99 13.43 21.36
N THR A 40 -25.34 13.33 20.09
CA THR A 40 -25.07 14.34 19.07
C THR A 40 -26.37 14.76 18.40
N ARG A 41 -26.35 15.89 17.68
CA ARG A 41 -27.55 16.48 17.04
C ARG A 41 -28.23 15.54 16.02
N ARG A 42 -27.51 14.58 15.45
CA ARG A 42 -27.98 13.69 14.37
C ARG A 42 -27.60 12.21 14.55
N GLY A 43 -27.11 11.82 15.73
CA GLY A 43 -26.58 10.47 15.98
C GLY A 43 -25.16 10.26 15.44
N ASN A 44 -24.55 9.12 15.79
CA ASN A 44 -23.18 8.77 15.43
C ASN A 44 -23.15 7.49 14.58
N VAL A 45 -22.18 7.39 13.68
CA VAL A 45 -21.95 6.21 12.84
C VAL A 45 -20.45 5.95 12.75
N ILE A 46 -20.04 4.69 12.90
CA ILE A 46 -18.67 4.24 12.61
C ILE A 46 -18.68 3.52 11.26
N LEU A 47 -17.83 3.97 10.34
CA LEU A 47 -17.64 3.33 9.05
C LEU A 47 -16.28 2.63 9.04
N LYS A 48 -16.30 1.30 8.91
CA LYS A 48 -15.11 0.50 8.65
C LYS A 48 -15.07 0.14 7.17
N LEU A 49 -14.06 0.66 6.47
CA LEU A 49 -13.77 0.31 5.08
C LEU A 49 -12.63 -0.71 5.07
N ASP A 50 -12.88 -1.90 4.52
CA ASP A 50 -11.87 -2.93 4.32
C ASP A 50 -11.72 -3.23 2.83
N MET A 51 -10.50 -3.17 2.32
CA MET A 51 -10.22 -3.43 0.92
C MET A 51 -9.70 -4.86 0.78
N THR A 52 -10.51 -5.74 0.19
CA THR A 52 -10.09 -7.12 -0.08
C THR A 52 -8.95 -7.14 -1.10
N LYS A 53 -7.80 -7.71 -0.70
CA LYS A 53 -6.66 -8.01 -1.59
C LYS A 53 -6.20 -6.79 -2.42
N THR A 54 -5.87 -5.70 -1.73
CA THR A 54 -5.45 -4.43 -2.35
C THR A 54 -4.34 -4.57 -3.38
N PHE A 55 -3.33 -5.39 -3.10
CA PHE A 55 -2.20 -5.60 -4.01
C PHE A 55 -2.56 -6.42 -5.26
N ASP A 56 -3.60 -7.26 -5.20
CA ASP A 56 -4.06 -8.06 -6.34
C ASP A 56 -5.03 -7.28 -7.25
N ARG A 57 -5.59 -6.17 -6.75
CA ARG A 57 -6.68 -5.42 -7.41
C ARG A 57 -6.32 -4.00 -7.82
N ILE A 58 -5.17 -3.49 -7.40
CA ILE A 58 -4.70 -2.16 -7.81
C ILE A 58 -4.35 -2.19 -9.29
N SER A 59 -4.89 -1.22 -10.04
CA SER A 59 -4.42 -0.96 -11.40
C SER A 59 -3.02 -0.34 -11.35
N TRP A 60 -2.06 -0.97 -12.02
CA TRP A 60 -0.70 -0.45 -12.13
C TRP A 60 -0.66 0.90 -12.84
N GLN A 61 -1.51 1.10 -13.85
CA GLN A 61 -1.63 2.38 -14.54
C GLN A 61 -2.11 3.49 -13.59
N PHE A 62 -3.04 3.18 -12.69
CA PHE A 62 -3.47 4.11 -11.66
C PHE A 62 -2.32 4.46 -10.70
N LEU A 63 -1.57 3.45 -10.24
CA LEU A 63 -0.40 3.66 -9.39
C LEU A 63 0.63 4.59 -10.05
N TYR A 64 0.96 4.35 -11.33
CA TYR A 64 1.93 5.16 -12.06
C TYR A 64 1.44 6.60 -12.25
N ALA A 65 0.15 6.80 -12.53
CA ALA A 65 -0.45 8.12 -12.65
C ALA A 65 -0.35 8.92 -11.33
N ILE A 66 -0.64 8.26 -10.20
CA ILE A 66 -0.53 8.89 -8.87
C ILE A 66 0.92 9.22 -8.52
N LEU A 67 1.87 8.33 -8.80
CA LEU A 67 3.30 8.61 -8.59
C LEU A 67 3.76 9.80 -9.44
N LYS A 68 3.31 9.90 -10.69
CA LYS A 68 3.61 11.06 -11.53
C LYS A 68 3.03 12.35 -10.94
N GLN A 69 1.79 12.29 -10.43
CA GLN A 69 1.13 13.43 -9.79
C GLN A 69 1.85 13.90 -8.52
N PHE A 70 2.41 12.97 -7.73
CA PHE A 70 3.26 13.30 -6.58
C PHE A 70 4.66 13.83 -6.96
N GLY A 71 4.97 13.93 -8.25
CA GLY A 71 6.21 14.53 -8.75
C GLY A 71 7.39 13.56 -8.83
N PHE A 72 7.15 12.25 -8.82
CA PHE A 72 8.22 11.27 -9.05
C PHE A 72 8.71 11.33 -10.50
N SER A 73 10.02 11.14 -10.69
CA SER A 73 10.64 11.16 -12.01
C SER A 73 10.29 9.89 -12.80
N ASP A 74 10.32 9.98 -14.13
CA ASP A 74 10.02 8.83 -14.99
C ASP A 74 10.97 7.66 -14.72
N ASN A 75 12.26 7.92 -14.52
CA ASN A 75 13.23 6.89 -14.14
C ASN A 75 12.83 6.14 -12.86
N TRP A 76 12.30 6.85 -11.86
CA TRP A 76 11.87 6.22 -10.61
C TRP A 76 10.60 5.39 -10.82
N ILE A 77 9.65 5.91 -11.59
CA ILE A 77 8.42 5.20 -11.94
C ILE A 77 8.76 3.93 -12.75
N THR A 78 9.71 3.98 -13.67
CA THR A 78 10.20 2.81 -14.41
C THR A 78 10.79 1.75 -13.47
N LEU A 79 11.56 2.14 -12.45
CA LEU A 79 12.07 1.18 -11.46
C LEU A 79 10.93 0.50 -10.68
N VAL A 80 9.90 1.24 -10.31
CA VAL A 80 8.71 0.67 -9.65
C VAL A 80 7.97 -0.27 -10.60
N ALA A 81 7.77 0.13 -11.86
CA ALA A 81 7.11 -0.69 -12.86
C ALA A 81 7.83 -2.02 -13.07
N SER A 82 9.15 -1.98 -13.31
CA SER A 82 9.97 -3.19 -13.43
C SER A 82 9.85 -4.10 -12.19
N SER A 83 9.81 -3.51 -10.99
CA SER A 83 9.69 -4.29 -9.74
C SER A 83 8.31 -4.95 -9.55
N LEU A 84 7.26 -4.42 -10.19
CA LEU A 84 5.90 -4.93 -10.09
C LEU A 84 5.55 -5.91 -11.22
N GLU A 85 6.11 -5.70 -12.41
CA GLU A 85 5.81 -6.49 -13.62
C GLU A 85 6.74 -7.71 -13.75
N THR A 86 7.94 -7.67 -13.16
CA THR A 86 8.89 -8.78 -13.20
C THR A 86 9.29 -9.27 -11.82
N CYS A 87 9.04 -10.56 -11.57
CA CYS A 87 9.62 -11.31 -10.46
C CYS A 87 10.75 -12.19 -11.00
N TRP A 88 11.98 -11.96 -10.53
CA TRP A 88 13.14 -12.79 -10.81
C TRP A 88 13.26 -13.89 -9.77
N TYR A 89 13.41 -15.13 -10.23
CA TYR A 89 13.62 -16.30 -9.41
C TYR A 89 14.97 -16.92 -9.75
N SER A 90 15.63 -17.48 -8.74
CA SER A 90 16.85 -18.26 -8.92
C SER A 90 16.70 -19.61 -8.25
N VAL A 91 16.93 -20.69 -8.98
CA VAL A 91 16.95 -22.05 -8.46
C VAL A 91 18.38 -22.60 -8.58
N LEU A 92 18.90 -23.14 -7.47
CA LEU A 92 20.19 -23.83 -7.46
C LEU A 92 19.94 -25.33 -7.68
N LEU A 93 20.38 -25.86 -8.83
CA LEU A 93 20.24 -27.27 -9.19
C LEU A 93 21.64 -27.88 -9.37
N ASN A 94 21.99 -28.82 -8.50
CA ASN A 94 23.29 -29.51 -8.51
C ASN A 94 24.50 -28.56 -8.56
N GLY A 95 24.41 -27.41 -7.89
CA GLY A 95 25.47 -26.39 -7.89
C GLY A 95 25.41 -25.38 -9.05
N PHE A 96 24.50 -25.55 -10.02
CA PHE A 96 24.27 -24.59 -11.09
C PHE A 96 23.10 -23.67 -10.76
N GLN A 97 23.31 -22.36 -10.87
CA GLN A 97 22.27 -21.36 -10.67
C GLN A 97 21.52 -21.11 -11.97
N LEU A 98 20.22 -21.43 -11.98
CA LEU A 98 19.30 -21.10 -13.06
C LEU A 98 18.47 -19.89 -12.64
N VAL A 99 18.61 -18.79 -13.38
CA VAL A 99 17.85 -17.54 -13.16
C VAL A 99 16.78 -17.44 -14.24
N PHE A 100 15.54 -17.22 -13.84
CA PHE A 100 14.41 -17.01 -14.74
C PHE A 100 13.48 -15.95 -14.17
N SER A 101 12.82 -15.18 -15.03
CA SER A 101 11.71 -14.33 -14.64
C SER A 101 10.40 -14.98 -15.05
N ILE A 102 9.41 -14.87 -14.17
CA ILE A 102 8.03 -15.09 -14.58
C ILE A 102 7.53 -13.72 -15.01
N LEU A 103 7.32 -13.54 -16.32
CA LEU A 103 6.51 -12.42 -16.80
C LEU A 103 5.10 -12.72 -16.31
N LEU A 104 4.64 -11.95 -15.31
CA LEU A 104 3.23 -11.94 -14.95
C LEU A 104 2.52 -11.28 -16.13
N GLY A 105 2.16 -12.10 -17.13
CA GLY A 105 1.43 -11.66 -18.30
C GLY A 105 0.17 -10.95 -17.82
N GLY A 106 0.05 -9.67 -18.18
CA GLY A 106 -1.18 -8.92 -18.01
C GLY A 106 -2.28 -9.58 -18.83
N GLU A 107 -3.05 -10.46 -18.20
CA GLU A 107 -4.43 -10.63 -18.64
C GLU A 107 -5.16 -9.34 -18.27
N ALA A 108 -5.50 -8.58 -19.30
CA ALA A 108 -6.49 -7.52 -19.24
C ALA A 108 -7.75 -8.05 -18.55
N ARG A 109 -8.07 -7.50 -17.39
CA ARG A 109 -9.42 -7.45 -16.83
C ARG A 109 -9.64 -6.09 -16.21
#